data_AF-A0A0K8QBT6-F1
#
_entry.id   AF-A0A0K8QBT6-F1
#
_cell.length_a   1.000
_cell.length_b   1.000
_cell.length_c   1.000
_cell.angle_alpha   90.00
_cell.angle_beta   90.00
_cell.angle_gamma   90.00
#
_symmetry.space_group_name_H-M   'P 1'
#
loop_
_entity.id
_entity.type
_entity.pdbx_description
1 polymer ?
#
loop_
_entity_poly.entity_id
_entity_poly.type
_entity_poly.pdbx_seq_one_letter_code
_entity_poly.pdbx_strand_id
1 'polypeptide(L)'
;MRILLERGRLLNSAGHPAMAVPLFEQAAEMGDLLGEDFLAVDALHMLAIADSGHQESWTRSALEYASAVEDARTKRWMVSLHNNLGWAMYDDGRRTEAMVEFQLAEQWAERVGTEQQQQWAREAIAQCAKSLNLRG
;
A
#
# COMPACT_ATOMS: atom_id res chain seq x y z
N MET A 1 -8.10 -14.67 -11.57
CA MET A 1 -7.68 -13.63 -10.60
C MET A 1 -6.89 -12.57 -11.35
N ARG A 2 -5.71 -12.94 -11.85
CA ARG A 2 -4.81 -12.08 -12.64
C ARG A 2 -5.50 -11.30 -13.78
N ILE A 3 -6.38 -11.95 -14.56
CA ILE A 3 -7.10 -11.25 -15.66
C ILE A 3 -7.95 -10.08 -15.15
N LEU A 4 -8.64 -10.23 -14.00
CA LEU A 4 -9.43 -9.16 -13.40
C LEU A 4 -8.53 -8.01 -12.95
N LEU A 5 -7.42 -8.34 -12.27
CA LEU A 5 -6.43 -7.39 -11.81
C LEU A 5 -5.83 -6.58 -12.96
N GLU A 6 -5.36 -7.24 -14.02
CA GLU A 6 -4.76 -6.55 -15.18
C GLU A 6 -5.79 -5.70 -15.92
N ARG A 7 -7.04 -6.19 -16.07
CA ARG A 7 -8.12 -5.40 -16.68
C ARG A 7 -8.47 -4.17 -15.84
N GLY A 8 -8.48 -4.30 -14.51
CA GLY A 8 -8.64 -3.19 -13.59
C GLY A 8 -7.52 -2.16 -13.76
N ARG A 9 -6.25 -2.59 -13.82
CA ARG A 9 -5.10 -1.70 -14.05
C ARG A 9 -5.26 -0.93 -15.37
N LEU A 10 -5.63 -1.61 -16.44
CA LEU A 10 -5.87 -0.98 -17.75
C LEU A 10 -6.95 0.11 -17.67
N LEU A 11 -8.08 -0.18 -17.03
CA LEU A 11 -9.15 0.80 -16.85
C LEU A 11 -8.72 1.98 -15.98
N ASN A 12 -8.04 1.71 -14.86
CA ASN A 12 -7.55 2.74 -13.95
C ASN A 12 -6.56 3.68 -14.66
N SER A 13 -5.57 3.13 -15.36
CA SER A 13 -4.59 3.90 -16.14
C SER A 13 -5.23 4.64 -17.33
N ALA A 14 -6.33 4.13 -17.88
CA ALA A 14 -7.11 4.81 -18.91
C ALA A 14 -8.01 5.94 -18.35
N GLY A 15 -7.95 6.25 -17.05
CA GLY A 15 -8.77 7.30 -16.43
C GLY A 15 -10.20 6.87 -16.09
N HIS A 16 -10.45 5.56 -15.97
CA HIS A 16 -11.75 4.99 -15.63
C HIS A 16 -11.72 4.26 -14.27
N PRO A 17 -11.34 4.92 -13.16
CA PRO A 17 -11.16 4.27 -11.85
C PRO A 17 -12.46 3.63 -11.34
N ALA A 18 -13.61 4.27 -11.52
CA ALA A 18 -14.90 3.75 -11.09
C ALA A 18 -15.26 2.40 -11.76
N MET A 19 -14.76 2.15 -12.98
CA MET A 19 -14.93 0.86 -13.65
C MET A 19 -13.89 -0.18 -13.21
N ALA A 20 -12.75 0.26 -12.69
CA ALA A 20 -11.68 -0.59 -12.20
C ALA A 20 -11.97 -1.15 -10.81
N VAL A 21 -12.56 -0.36 -9.91
CA VAL A 21 -12.92 -0.74 -8.53
C VAL A 21 -13.60 -2.12 -8.45
N PRO A 22 -14.74 -2.38 -9.13
CA PRO A 22 -15.41 -3.68 -9.00
C PRO A 22 -14.58 -4.85 -9.54
N LEU A 23 -13.60 -4.61 -10.41
CA LEU A 23 -12.68 -5.66 -10.87
C LEU A 23 -11.61 -5.97 -9.82
N PHE A 24 -11.14 -4.95 -9.09
CA PHE A 24 -10.20 -5.14 -7.99
C PHE A 24 -10.86 -5.77 -6.77
N GLU A 25 -12.13 -5.45 -6.47
CA GLU A 25 -12.90 -6.14 -5.41
C GLU A 25 -13.05 -7.63 -5.71
N GLN A 26 -13.55 -7.96 -6.92
CA GLN A 26 -13.66 -9.36 -7.36
C GLN A 26 -12.30 -10.06 -7.44
N ALA A 27 -11.23 -9.30 -7.75
CA ALA A 27 -9.89 -9.84 -7.65
C ALA A 27 -9.62 -10.19 -6.18
N ALA A 28 -9.60 -9.23 -5.27
CA ALA A 28 -9.28 -9.44 -3.85
C ALA A 28 -10.02 -10.64 -3.24
N GLU A 29 -11.35 -10.73 -3.45
CA GLU A 29 -12.18 -11.85 -2.99
C GLU A 29 -11.71 -13.20 -3.56
N MET A 30 -11.48 -13.28 -4.87
CA MET A 30 -11.02 -14.54 -5.48
C MET A 30 -9.57 -14.88 -5.12
N GLY A 31 -8.75 -13.88 -4.78
CA GLY A 31 -7.41 -14.09 -4.25
C GLY A 31 -7.44 -14.81 -2.90
N ASP A 32 -8.24 -14.26 -1.98
CA ASP A 32 -8.46 -14.85 -0.65
C ASP A 32 -9.04 -16.27 -0.74
N LEU A 33 -10.11 -16.46 -1.51
CA LEU A 33 -10.75 -17.77 -1.69
C LEU A 33 -9.82 -18.86 -2.25
N LEU A 34 -8.81 -18.48 -3.04
CA LEU A 34 -7.88 -19.41 -3.67
C LEU A 34 -6.55 -19.54 -2.91
N GLY A 35 -6.36 -18.80 -1.81
CA GLY A 35 -5.08 -18.72 -1.09
C GLY A 35 -3.97 -18.06 -1.92
N GLU A 36 -4.32 -17.22 -2.89
CA GLU A 36 -3.39 -16.45 -3.71
C GLU A 36 -3.05 -15.11 -3.01
N ASP A 37 -2.50 -15.21 -1.80
CA ASP A 37 -2.31 -14.09 -0.87
C ASP A 37 -1.61 -12.87 -1.49
N PHE A 38 -0.56 -13.12 -2.27
CA PHE A 38 0.18 -12.05 -2.95
C PHE A 38 -0.74 -11.24 -3.89
N LEU A 39 -1.66 -11.92 -4.59
CA LEU A 39 -2.59 -11.27 -5.51
C LEU A 39 -3.77 -10.64 -4.78
N ALA A 40 -4.20 -11.20 -3.65
CA ALA A 40 -5.21 -10.58 -2.80
C ALA A 40 -4.71 -9.21 -2.28
N VAL A 41 -3.49 -9.17 -1.74
CA VAL A 41 -2.86 -7.93 -1.27
C VAL A 41 -2.63 -6.94 -2.42
N ASP A 42 -2.21 -7.41 -3.60
CA ASP A 42 -2.06 -6.56 -4.78
C ASP A 42 -3.39 -5.94 -5.23
N ALA A 43 -4.49 -6.70 -5.16
CA ALA A 43 -5.82 -6.19 -5.46
C ALA A 43 -6.28 -5.13 -4.46
N LEU A 44 -6.08 -5.35 -3.16
CA LEU A 44 -6.38 -4.37 -2.11
C LEU A 44 -5.53 -3.10 -2.26
N HIS A 45 -4.27 -3.25 -2.63
CA HIS A 45 -3.40 -2.12 -2.97
C HIS A 45 -3.96 -1.32 -4.16
N MET A 46 -4.44 -2.00 -5.19
CA MET A 46 -5.05 -1.33 -6.34
C MET A 46 -6.37 -0.64 -6.02
N LEU A 47 -7.17 -1.18 -5.09
CA LEU A 47 -8.35 -0.48 -4.56
C LEU A 47 -7.96 0.82 -3.86
N ALA A 48 -6.89 0.81 -3.06
CA ALA A 48 -6.39 2.02 -2.42
C ALA A 48 -5.95 3.12 -3.42
N ILE A 49 -5.64 2.76 -4.67
CA ILE A 49 -5.31 3.72 -5.72
C ILE A 49 -6.57 4.18 -6.48
N ALA A 50 -7.48 3.26 -6.78
CA ALA A 50 -8.62 3.54 -7.67
C ALA A 50 -9.85 4.11 -6.94
N ASP A 51 -10.07 3.74 -5.68
CA ASP A 51 -11.26 4.14 -4.91
C ASP A 51 -10.98 5.40 -4.07
N SER A 52 -11.20 6.55 -4.70
CA SER A 52 -11.00 7.86 -4.09
C SER A 52 -11.95 8.07 -2.90
N GLY A 53 -11.39 8.46 -1.75
CA GLY A 53 -12.09 8.60 -0.48
C GLY A 53 -11.91 7.40 0.46
N HIS A 54 -11.46 6.26 -0.04
CA HIS A 54 -11.30 5.02 0.74
C HIS A 54 -9.86 4.51 0.80
N GLN A 55 -8.88 5.29 0.34
CA GLN A 55 -7.48 4.88 0.20
C GLN A 55 -6.88 4.34 1.50
N GLU A 56 -7.11 5.04 2.62
CA GLU A 56 -6.62 4.65 3.95
C GLU A 56 -7.29 3.35 4.44
N SER A 57 -8.59 3.18 4.20
CA SER A 57 -9.33 1.96 4.56
C SER A 57 -8.81 0.74 3.81
N TRP A 58 -8.62 0.87 2.49
CA TRP A 58 -8.08 -0.21 1.66
C TRP A 58 -6.63 -0.54 2.00
N THR A 59 -5.81 0.47 2.28
CA THR A 59 -4.41 0.25 2.69
C THR A 59 -4.34 -0.48 4.02
N ARG A 60 -5.18 -0.12 5.00
CA ARG A 60 -5.26 -0.86 6.28
C ARG A 60 -5.73 -2.30 6.09
N SER A 61 -6.73 -2.52 5.26
CA SER A 61 -7.22 -3.88 4.94
C SER A 61 -6.10 -4.73 4.33
N ALA A 62 -5.30 -4.15 3.43
CA ALA A 62 -4.14 -4.81 2.83
C ALA A 62 -3.05 -5.12 3.87
N LEU A 63 -2.78 -4.20 4.80
CA LEU A 63 -1.82 -4.41 5.90
C LEU A 63 -2.28 -5.52 6.85
N GLU A 64 -3.55 -5.51 7.23
CA GLU A 64 -4.13 -6.54 8.09
C GLU A 64 -4.02 -7.91 7.42
N TYR A 65 -4.45 -8.02 6.16
CA TYR A 65 -4.34 -9.24 5.38
C TYR A 65 -2.88 -9.72 5.30
N ALA A 66 -1.96 -8.84 4.84
CA ALA A 66 -0.55 -9.20 4.66
C ALA A 66 0.16 -9.57 5.96
N SER A 67 -0.28 -9.05 7.11
CA SER A 67 0.29 -9.36 8.42
C SER A 67 0.02 -10.80 8.89
N ALA A 68 -1.09 -11.40 8.42
CA ALA A 68 -1.48 -12.77 8.75
C ALA A 68 -0.76 -13.83 7.89
N VAL A 69 -0.16 -13.42 6.77
CA VAL A 69 0.49 -14.32 5.82
C VAL A 69 1.94 -14.57 6.23
N GLU A 70 2.44 -15.80 6.15
CA GLU A 70 3.83 -16.13 6.48
C GLU A 70 4.81 -15.91 5.32
N ASP A 71 4.34 -16.06 4.08
CA ASP A 71 5.15 -15.97 2.86
C ASP A 71 5.92 -14.65 2.75
N ALA A 72 7.24 -14.76 2.61
CA ALA A 72 8.14 -13.61 2.54
C ALA A 72 7.86 -12.73 1.32
N ARG A 73 7.42 -13.31 0.21
CA ARG A 73 7.08 -12.55 -1.00
C ARG A 73 5.88 -11.66 -0.75
N THR A 74 4.85 -12.15 -0.08
CA THR A 74 3.66 -11.38 0.29
C THR A 74 3.98 -10.35 1.37
N LYS A 75 4.77 -10.70 2.40
CA LYS A 75 5.22 -9.74 3.43
C LYS A 75 5.97 -8.54 2.88
N ARG A 76 6.60 -8.67 1.70
CA ARG A 76 7.26 -7.53 1.05
C ARG A 76 6.30 -6.39 0.69
N TRP A 77 5.00 -6.66 0.54
CA TRP A 77 3.98 -5.62 0.38
C TRP A 77 3.91 -4.66 1.56
N MET A 78 4.25 -5.09 2.77
CA MET A 78 4.23 -4.25 3.98
C MET A 78 5.04 -2.96 3.78
N VAL A 79 6.13 -3.03 3.02
CA VAL A 79 6.97 -1.85 2.72
C VAL A 79 6.20 -0.79 1.96
N SER A 80 5.60 -1.17 0.84
CA SER A 80 4.87 -0.24 -0.03
C SER A 80 3.57 0.22 0.61
N LEU A 81 2.86 -0.65 1.34
CA LEU A 81 1.62 -0.31 2.01
C LEU A 81 1.82 0.72 3.12
N HIS A 82 2.79 0.50 4.02
CA HIS A 82 3.13 1.48 5.05
C HIS A 82 3.65 2.79 4.44
N ASN A 83 4.49 2.74 3.41
CA ASN A 83 4.97 3.94 2.76
C ASN A 83 3.82 4.78 2.14
N ASN A 84 2.87 4.12 1.47
CA ASN A 84 1.73 4.81 0.86
C ASN A 84 0.79 5.39 1.91
N LEU A 85 0.54 4.65 3.01
CA LEU A 85 -0.25 5.15 4.13
C LEU A 85 0.41 6.37 4.79
N GLY A 86 1.74 6.32 4.96
CA GLY A 86 2.53 7.44 5.45
C GLY A 86 2.37 8.69 4.58
N TRP A 87 2.44 8.55 3.25
CA TRP A 87 2.22 9.68 2.34
C TRP A 87 0.80 10.24 2.40
N ALA A 88 -0.22 9.37 2.46
CA ALA A 88 -1.61 9.81 2.60
C ALA A 88 -1.81 10.64 3.89
N MET A 89 -1.27 10.17 5.03
CA MET A 89 -1.31 10.89 6.29
C MET A 89 -0.47 12.18 6.26
N TYR A 90 0.68 12.16 5.61
CA TYR A 90 1.55 13.32 5.47
C TYR A 90 0.85 14.46 4.72
N ASP A 91 0.18 14.13 3.62
CA ASP A 91 -0.55 15.08 2.78
C ASP A 91 -1.79 15.64 3.49
N ASP A 92 -2.44 14.86 4.36
CA ASP A 92 -3.52 15.30 5.26
C ASP A 92 -3.00 16.12 6.47
N GLY A 93 -1.69 16.33 6.58
CA GLY A 93 -1.07 17.12 7.65
C GLY A 93 -0.86 16.36 8.96
N ARG A 94 -1.24 15.07 9.03
CA ARG A 94 -1.04 14.12 10.13
C ARG A 94 0.40 13.60 10.19
N ARG A 95 1.36 14.53 10.19
CA ARG A 95 2.80 14.25 10.02
C ARG A 95 3.40 13.34 11.10
N THR A 96 2.90 13.40 12.33
CA THR A 96 3.37 12.52 13.40
C THR A 96 2.95 11.07 13.17
N GLU A 97 1.72 10.84 12.71
CA GLU A 97 1.24 9.50 12.34
C GLU A 97 1.96 9.00 11.08
N ALA A 98 2.15 9.88 10.09
CA ALA A 98 2.92 9.56 8.89
C ALA A 98 4.35 9.08 9.21
N MET A 99 5.02 9.72 10.19
CA MET A 99 6.35 9.30 10.64
C MET A 99 6.36 7.85 11.14
N VAL A 100 5.34 7.43 11.89
CA VAL A 100 5.21 6.05 12.37
C VAL A 100 5.12 5.08 11.21
N GLU A 101 4.28 5.40 10.21
CA GLU A 101 4.12 4.56 9.01
C GLU A 101 5.42 4.47 8.19
N PHE A 102 6.15 5.57 8.01
CA PHE A 102 7.44 5.53 7.31
C PHE A 102 8.49 4.70 8.06
N GLN A 103 8.52 4.76 9.40
CA GLN A 103 9.40 3.92 10.21
C GLN A 103 9.03 2.43 10.11
N LEU A 104 7.74 2.10 10.04
CA LEU A 104 7.30 0.73 9.78
C LEU A 104 7.72 0.27 8.37
N ALA A 105 7.57 1.13 7.35
CA ALA A 105 8.04 0.84 6.01
C ALA A 105 9.56 0.55 5.98
N GLU A 106 10.38 1.32 6.70
CA GLU A 106 11.82 1.11 6.83
C GLU A 106 12.14 -0.24 7.47
N GLN A 107 11.53 -0.55 8.62
CA GLN A 107 11.73 -1.82 9.32
C GLN A 107 11.39 -3.03 8.43
N TRP A 108 10.32 -2.95 7.64
CA TRP A 108 10.00 -3.99 6.67
C TRP A 108 10.97 -4.02 5.49
N ALA A 109 11.45 -2.86 5.03
CA ALA A 109 12.39 -2.78 3.93
C ALA A 109 13.74 -3.42 4.29
N GLU A 110 14.19 -3.27 5.54
CA GLU A 110 15.39 -3.94 6.07
C GLU A 110 15.23 -5.47 6.14
N ARG A 111 14.03 -5.95 6.47
CA ARG A 111 13.76 -7.39 6.63
C ARG A 111 13.54 -8.13 5.31
N VAL A 112 12.76 -7.55 4.40
CA VAL A 112 12.25 -8.25 3.20
C VAL A 112 12.25 -7.38 1.93
N GLY A 113 12.62 -6.09 2.02
CA GLY A 113 12.59 -5.16 0.90
C GLY A 113 13.84 -5.22 0.01
N THR A 114 13.80 -4.49 -1.12
CA THR A 114 15.00 -4.18 -1.91
C THR A 114 15.77 -2.99 -1.36
N GLU A 115 17.03 -2.85 -1.76
CA GLU A 115 17.84 -1.65 -1.51
C GLU A 115 17.11 -0.36 -1.90
N GLN A 116 16.42 -0.37 -3.06
CA GLN A 116 15.61 0.76 -3.50
C GLN A 116 14.48 1.10 -2.52
N GLN A 117 13.82 0.09 -1.97
CA GLN A 117 12.75 0.29 -1.00
C GLN A 117 13.29 0.81 0.35
N GLN A 118 14.47 0.35 0.77
CA GLN A 118 15.16 0.88 1.95
C GLN A 118 15.58 2.35 1.75
N GLN A 119 16.02 2.70 0.54
CA GLN A 119 16.32 4.08 0.22
C GLN A 119 15.07 4.97 0.26
N TRP A 120 13.97 4.55 -0.37
CA TRP A 120 12.72 5.31 -0.36
C TRP A 120 12.17 5.52 1.05
N ALA A 121 12.21 4.50 1.92
CA ALA A 121 11.75 4.64 3.30
C ALA A 121 12.59 5.68 4.07
N ARG A 122 13.93 5.64 3.94
CA ARG A 122 14.84 6.62 4.56
C ARG A 122 14.60 8.05 4.06
N GLU A 123 14.35 8.21 2.76
CA GLU A 123 14.03 9.50 2.16
C GLU A 123 12.70 10.06 2.69
N ALA A 124 11.67 9.21 2.82
CA ALA A 124 10.38 9.60 3.39
C ALA A 124 10.50 10.04 4.85
N ILE A 125 11.26 9.29 5.68
CA ILE A 125 11.55 9.66 7.08
C ILE A 125 12.28 11.02 7.14
N ALA A 126 13.33 11.22 6.33
CA ALA A 126 14.09 12.45 6.32
C ALA A 126 13.22 13.67 5.93
N GLN A 127 12.37 13.51 4.91
CA GLN A 127 11.43 14.54 4.49
C GLN A 127 10.41 14.85 5.60
N CYS A 128 9.84 13.83 6.24
CA CYS A 128 8.87 14.01 7.31
C CYS A 128 9.51 14.67 8.56
N ALA A 129 10.73 14.28 8.93
CA ALA A 129 11.46 14.87 10.06
C ALA A 129 11.74 16.36 9.83
N LYS A 130 12.22 16.75 8.64
CA LYS A 130 12.41 18.15 8.27
C LYS A 130 11.12 18.95 8.40
N SER A 131 10.02 18.36 7.96
CA SER A 131 8.68 18.95 7.97
C SER A 131 8.10 19.16 9.38
N LEU A 132 8.46 18.31 10.34
CA LEU A 132 8.11 18.44 11.75
C LEU A 132 8.97 19.50 12.45
N ASN A 133 10.27 19.55 12.15
CA ASN A 133 11.19 20.53 12.73
C ASN A 133 10.91 21.98 12.29
N LEU A 134 10.29 22.19 11.13
CA LEU A 134 9.86 23.52 10.66
C LEU A 134 8.61 24.07 11.38
N ARG A 135 7.98 23.27 12.25
CA ARG A 135 6.78 23.65 13.01
C ARG A 135 7.05 23.89 14.51
N GLY A 136 8.29 23.68 14.98
CA GLY A 136 8.74 23.99 16.34
C GLY A 136 9.47 25.32 16.40
#